data_AF-A0A1G7SZ02-F1
#
_entry.id   AF-A0A1G7SZ02-F1
#
_cell.length_a   1.000
_cell.length_b   1.000
_cell.length_c   1.000
_cell.angle_alpha   90.00
_cell.angle_beta   90.00
_cell.angle_gamma   90.00
#
_symmetry.space_group_name_H-M   'P 1'
#
loop_
_entity.id
_entity.type
_entity.pdbx_description
1 polymer ?
#
loop_
_entity_poly.entity_id
_entity_poly.type
_entity_poly.pdbx_seq_one_letter_code
_entity_poly.pdbx_strand_id
1 'polypeptide(L)'
;MRKNKLLLLLALLMTAATGAWAQTETLLTTITFTGDESYDETTTGVVTVTPINMGWYSEDFGWCWYQSGSLTVEAKEGYTITRCVFKQNDKTPATITSSPFKITFDDDGKCEQSYDMDGVTSIEVYGYASSAPAGYTVSLKDGVKDADKWTVKVGEGQAQALPIGGLKGDGKETVTLQYTGRLKVKGVTATSDAAPAAKPAATVTTAPTGAAIVGVGKSTELVSDGATDSGTLMYAVTTTNTKPASTVGFSDKVPTAQTITASGKVYVWYYVKGDDTHSDSEIAATAIEVPVADIVWDATNVFNSAHQFDDLSPWHTDPLNYEGITISFSGDDSMFVPYGGMGESMLLCYGEEGESFTFTAPSGKKFCKIEINDNSDVVFDEYGDWTSDEINHKIVWSGTAANAVTLGTVYTVANNLNSIGFYLSE
;
A
#
# COMPACT_ATOMS: atom_id res chain seq x y z
N MET A 1 -42.51 37.18 12.91
CA MET A 1 -41.78 36.01 12.37
C MET A 1 -41.03 35.40 13.53
N ARG A 2 -41.30 34.12 13.86
CA ARG A 2 -40.88 33.48 15.12
C ARG A 2 -39.35 33.46 15.24
N LYS A 3 -38.82 33.83 16.42
CA LYS A 3 -37.39 33.92 16.78
C LYS A 3 -36.56 32.68 16.38
N ASN A 4 -37.22 31.54 16.14
CA ASN A 4 -36.62 30.25 15.84
C ASN A 4 -35.86 30.18 14.50
N LYS A 5 -36.12 31.06 13.52
CA LYS A 5 -35.39 31.00 12.22
C LYS A 5 -34.01 31.67 12.23
N LEU A 6 -33.77 32.61 13.16
CA LEU A 6 -32.44 33.22 13.34
C LEU A 6 -31.52 32.29 14.15
N LEU A 7 -32.10 31.54 15.10
CA LEU A 7 -31.39 30.55 15.91
C LEU A 7 -30.84 29.38 15.08
N LEU A 8 -31.58 28.93 14.05
CA LEU A 8 -31.13 27.87 13.15
C LEU A 8 -29.94 28.29 12.28
N LEU A 9 -29.84 29.58 11.94
CA LEU A 9 -28.75 30.12 11.13
C LEU A 9 -27.45 30.23 11.94
N LEU A 10 -27.57 30.58 13.23
CA LEU A 10 -26.45 30.62 14.17
C LEU A 10 -25.96 29.20 14.52
N ALA A 11 -26.87 28.23 14.61
CA ALA A 11 -26.51 26.81 14.79
C ALA A 11 -25.72 26.25 13.60
N LEU A 12 -26.07 26.63 12.36
CA LEU A 12 -25.36 26.19 11.16
C LEU A 12 -23.93 26.75 11.06
N LEU A 13 -23.71 27.99 11.52
CA LEU A 13 -22.38 28.61 11.61
C LEU A 13 -21.50 27.97 12.70
N MET A 14 -22.10 27.53 13.82
CA MET A 14 -21.38 26.82 14.88
C MET A 14 -20.95 25.40 14.44
N THR A 15 -21.72 24.74 13.57
CA THR A 15 -21.42 23.36 13.15
C THR A 15 -20.22 23.29 12.19
N ALA A 16 -19.95 24.36 11.44
CA ALA A 16 -18.76 24.45 10.57
C ALA A 16 -17.46 24.77 11.34
N ALA A 17 -17.56 25.33 12.54
CA ALA A 17 -16.40 25.75 13.35
C ALA A 17 -15.87 24.66 14.29
N THR A 18 -16.64 23.59 14.54
CA THR A 18 -16.21 22.47 15.39
C THR A 18 -15.81 21.24 14.58
N GLY A 19 -15.39 21.43 13.32
CA GLY A 19 -14.71 20.40 12.55
C GLY A 19 -13.36 20.08 13.20
N ALA A 20 -13.38 19.40 14.35
CA ALA A 20 -12.28 18.61 14.85
C ALA A 20 -12.15 17.41 13.91
N TRP A 21 -11.71 17.69 12.68
CA TRP A 21 -11.26 16.66 11.76
C TRP A 21 -10.13 15.93 12.50
N ALA A 22 -10.27 14.61 12.64
CA ALA A 22 -9.29 13.78 13.31
C ALA A 22 -7.91 14.05 12.69
N GLN A 23 -7.06 14.79 13.41
CA GLN A 23 -5.71 15.04 12.94
C GLN A 23 -4.93 13.74 13.08
N THR A 24 -4.31 13.30 11.98
CA THR A 24 -3.46 12.11 11.99
C THR A 24 -2.27 12.38 12.90
N GLU A 25 -2.13 11.56 13.95
CA GLU A 25 -0.94 11.56 14.79
C GLU A 25 0.27 11.20 13.92
N THR A 26 1.26 12.10 13.85
CA THR A 26 2.54 11.85 13.18
C THR A 26 3.69 12.00 14.17
N LEU A 27 4.85 11.42 13.85
CA LEU A 27 6.08 11.67 14.59
C LEU A 27 6.53 13.12 14.31
N LEU A 28 6.45 13.98 15.31
CA LEU A 28 6.84 15.40 15.19
C LEU A 28 8.35 15.59 15.30
N THR A 29 8.98 14.92 16.26
CA THR A 29 10.42 14.95 16.47
C THR A 29 10.87 13.76 17.31
N THR A 30 12.10 13.30 17.08
CA THR A 30 12.86 12.48 18.00
C THR A 30 13.87 13.35 18.73
N ILE A 31 13.93 13.17 20.05
CA ILE A 31 14.86 13.82 20.96
C ILE A 31 15.97 12.83 21.30
N THR A 32 17.23 13.23 21.17
CA THR A 32 18.39 12.42 21.56
C THR A 32 19.24 13.20 22.55
N PHE A 33 19.54 12.63 23.72
CA PHE A 33 20.35 13.29 24.73
C PHE A 33 21.84 13.16 24.41
N THR A 34 22.59 14.25 24.55
CA THR A 34 24.01 14.34 24.12
C THR A 34 24.98 14.76 25.22
N GLY A 35 24.49 14.97 26.44
CA GLY A 35 25.27 15.39 27.59
C GLY A 35 24.37 15.67 28.80
N ASP A 36 24.92 16.16 29.90
CA ASP A 36 24.18 16.33 31.16
C ASP A 36 22.98 17.30 31.03
N GLU A 37 23.05 18.31 30.16
CA GLU A 37 21.96 19.30 30.03
C GLU A 37 21.61 19.60 28.56
N SER A 38 22.04 18.74 27.63
CA SER A 38 21.88 18.95 26.19
C SER A 38 21.13 17.82 25.52
N TYR A 39 20.32 18.18 24.53
CA TYR A 39 19.63 17.26 23.64
C TYR A 39 19.52 17.86 22.24
N ASP A 40 19.42 16.98 21.24
CA ASP A 40 19.14 17.33 19.86
C ASP A 40 17.71 16.94 19.49
N GLU A 41 17.07 17.73 18.64
CA GLU A 41 15.76 17.45 18.05
C GLU A 41 15.92 17.20 16.54
N THR A 42 15.38 16.10 16.01
CA THR A 42 15.34 15.87 14.55
C THR A 42 14.60 16.98 13.80
N THR A 43 13.58 17.57 14.42
CA THR A 43 12.90 18.79 13.97
C THR A 43 13.05 19.83 15.08
N THR A 44 13.86 20.86 14.88
CA THR A 44 14.16 21.86 15.91
C THR A 44 12.94 22.68 16.29
N GLY A 45 12.70 22.86 17.60
CA GLY A 45 11.72 23.82 18.10
C GLY A 45 10.31 23.26 18.23
N VAL A 46 10.16 21.94 18.29
CA VAL A 46 8.86 21.27 18.48
C VAL A 46 8.48 21.24 19.96
N VAL A 47 9.46 21.02 20.83
CA VAL A 47 9.21 20.79 22.26
C VAL A 47 10.18 21.54 23.18
N THR A 48 9.83 21.55 24.46
CA THR A 48 10.74 21.85 25.58
C THR A 48 10.80 20.61 26.46
N VAL A 49 12.01 20.18 26.82
CA VAL A 49 12.22 19.06 27.76
C VAL A 49 12.75 19.62 29.07
N THR A 50 12.16 19.21 30.19
CA THR A 50 12.56 19.69 31.53
C THR A 50 12.83 18.51 32.47
N PRO A 51 14.12 18.21 32.76
CA PRO A 51 14.49 17.27 33.80
C PRO A 51 14.38 17.90 35.20
N ILE A 52 14.04 17.08 36.20
CA ILE A 52 14.07 17.44 37.63
C ILE A 52 14.88 16.36 38.35
N ASN A 53 15.84 16.79 39.19
CA ASN A 53 16.74 15.94 39.97
C ASN A 53 17.51 14.91 39.13
N MET A 54 17.84 15.24 37.88
CA MET A 54 18.66 14.38 37.05
C MET A 54 20.06 14.24 37.65
N GLY A 55 20.56 13.00 37.68
CA GLY A 55 21.83 12.68 38.34
C GLY A 55 23.05 12.88 37.43
N TRP A 56 23.03 12.29 36.24
CA TRP A 56 24.16 12.26 35.31
C TRP A 56 23.74 11.77 33.92
N TYR A 57 24.57 12.01 32.91
CA TYR A 57 24.46 11.43 31.57
C TYR A 57 25.41 10.25 31.34
N SER A 58 24.91 9.21 30.69
CA SER A 58 25.65 8.05 30.20
C SER A 58 25.40 7.84 28.72
N GLU A 59 26.40 7.38 27.97
CA GLU A 59 26.18 6.93 26.58
C GLU A 59 25.27 5.68 26.53
N ASP A 60 25.38 4.80 27.52
CA ASP A 60 24.64 3.52 27.57
C ASP A 60 23.23 3.65 28.16
N PHE A 61 22.96 4.73 28.89
CA PHE A 61 21.70 4.87 29.64
C PHE A 61 20.99 6.21 29.38
N GLY A 62 21.65 7.16 28.74
CA GLY A 62 21.16 8.52 28.52
C GLY A 62 21.13 9.32 29.81
N TRP A 63 20.08 10.09 30.03
CA TRP A 63 19.86 10.77 31.31
C TRP A 63 19.41 9.77 32.37
N CYS A 64 20.10 9.76 33.52
CA CYS A 64 19.88 8.84 34.63
C CYS A 64 19.53 9.57 35.92
N TRP A 65 18.85 8.87 36.83
CA TRP A 65 18.47 9.37 38.16
C TRP A 65 19.08 8.49 39.27
N TYR A 66 19.55 9.12 40.35
CA TYR A 66 20.04 8.41 41.56
C TYR A 66 19.06 8.51 42.74
N GLN A 67 18.01 9.31 42.58
CA GLN A 67 16.99 9.64 43.57
C GLN A 67 15.70 9.97 42.81
N SER A 68 14.62 10.21 43.54
CA SER A 68 13.35 10.60 42.94
C SER A 68 13.47 11.84 42.05
N GLY A 69 12.93 11.72 40.85
CA GLY A 69 13.03 12.73 39.81
C GLY A 69 12.01 12.55 38.71
N SER A 70 12.08 13.41 37.69
CA SER A 70 11.17 13.31 36.56
C SER A 70 11.70 13.99 35.31
N LEU A 71 11.10 13.63 34.18
CA LEU A 71 11.34 14.26 32.88
C LEU A 71 10.00 14.62 32.24
N THR A 72 9.80 15.90 31.91
CA THR A 72 8.56 16.41 31.31
C THR A 72 8.80 16.92 29.90
N VAL A 73 7.88 16.61 28.99
CA VAL A 73 7.88 17.11 27.60
C VAL A 73 6.67 18.03 27.39
N GLU A 74 6.94 19.26 26.95
CA GLU A 74 5.92 20.26 26.65
C GLU A 74 5.98 20.70 25.18
N ALA A 75 4.82 20.88 24.55
CA ALA A 75 4.74 21.36 23.17
C ALA A 75 5.10 22.85 23.11
N LYS A 76 5.89 23.26 22.11
CA LYS A 76 6.06 24.68 21.77
C LYS A 76 4.86 25.23 21.00
N GLU A 77 4.76 26.56 20.92
CA GLU A 77 3.71 27.23 20.15
C GLU A 77 3.66 26.71 18.70
N GLY A 78 2.45 26.38 18.23
CA GLY A 78 2.26 25.80 16.91
C GLY A 78 2.28 24.27 16.87
N TYR A 79 2.39 23.58 18.00
CA TYR A 79 2.33 22.10 18.07
C TYR A 79 1.33 21.62 19.11
N THR A 80 0.74 20.46 18.86
CA THR A 80 -0.02 19.69 19.85
C THR A 80 0.58 18.30 19.95
N ILE A 81 0.98 17.89 21.15
CA ILE A 81 1.47 16.55 21.43
C ILE A 81 0.29 15.67 21.83
N THR A 82 0.24 14.47 21.27
CA THR A 82 -0.76 13.44 21.60
C THR A 82 -0.15 12.28 22.38
N ARG A 83 1.14 12.00 22.18
CA ARG A 83 1.86 10.90 22.86
C ARG A 83 3.37 11.11 22.86
N CYS A 84 4.03 10.66 23.92
CA CYS A 84 5.49 10.54 24.00
C CYS A 84 5.90 9.09 24.28
N VAL A 85 6.94 8.60 23.60
CA VAL A 85 7.57 7.29 23.85
C VAL A 85 8.98 7.52 24.36
N PHE A 86 9.22 7.20 25.61
CA PHE A 86 10.52 7.29 26.27
C PHE A 86 11.25 5.96 26.10
N LYS A 87 12.45 6.02 25.54
CA LYS A 87 13.26 4.83 25.20
C LYS A 87 14.56 4.82 25.97
N GLN A 88 15.05 3.61 26.25
CA GLN A 88 16.40 3.37 26.73
C GLN A 88 16.95 2.10 26.07
N ASN A 89 17.79 2.26 25.06
CA ASN A 89 18.49 1.18 24.36
C ASN A 89 17.63 -0.09 24.18
N ASP A 90 18.09 -1.23 24.69
CA ASP A 90 17.42 -2.53 24.55
C ASP A 90 16.31 -2.79 25.61
N LYS A 91 15.84 -1.75 26.30
CA LYS A 91 14.81 -1.85 27.34
C LYS A 91 13.41 -1.58 26.78
N THR A 92 12.41 -2.10 27.49
CA THR A 92 11.00 -1.85 27.19
C THR A 92 10.69 -0.35 27.34
N PRO A 93 10.18 0.33 26.29
CA PRO A 93 9.92 1.76 26.34
C PRO A 93 8.69 2.09 27.19
N ALA A 94 8.68 3.28 27.81
CA ALA A 94 7.51 3.82 28.50
C ALA A 94 6.72 4.75 27.57
N THR A 95 5.40 4.58 27.48
CA THR A 95 4.54 5.40 26.61
C THR A 95 3.54 6.21 27.44
N ILE A 96 3.51 7.53 27.22
CA ILE A 96 2.63 8.47 27.92
C ILE A 96 1.70 9.15 26.91
N THR A 97 0.38 9.06 27.12
CA THR A 97 -0.66 9.52 26.17
C THR A 97 -1.51 10.68 26.68
N SER A 98 -1.15 11.24 27.84
CA SER A 98 -1.89 12.34 28.44
C SER A 98 -0.96 13.43 28.95
N SER A 99 -1.33 14.68 28.71
CA SER A 99 -0.64 15.85 29.26
C SER A 99 -0.89 15.97 30.78
N PRO A 100 0.14 16.28 31.61
CA PRO A 100 1.53 16.50 31.22
C PRO A 100 2.24 15.21 30.80
N PHE A 101 2.98 15.24 29.68
CA PHE A 101 3.74 14.08 29.18
C PHE A 101 5.00 13.89 30.01
N LYS A 102 4.81 13.24 31.16
CA LYS A 102 5.80 13.13 32.24
C LYS A 102 6.09 11.68 32.58
N ILE A 103 7.38 11.36 32.73
CA ILE A 103 7.88 10.10 33.30
C ILE A 103 8.53 10.38 34.65
N THR A 104 8.39 9.47 35.61
CA THR A 104 8.86 9.63 37.00
C THR A 104 9.80 8.50 37.39
N PHE A 105 10.77 8.85 38.23
CA PHE A 105 11.76 7.92 38.76
C PHE A 105 11.66 7.90 40.28
N ASP A 106 11.77 6.71 40.88
CA ASP A 106 11.73 6.52 42.32
C ASP A 106 13.07 6.84 43.01
N ASP A 107 13.14 6.64 44.32
CA ASP A 107 14.34 6.94 45.12
C ASP A 107 15.54 6.03 44.77
N ASP A 108 15.33 4.92 44.07
CA ASP A 108 16.38 4.03 43.56
C ASP A 108 16.77 4.35 42.11
N GLY A 109 16.15 5.38 41.51
CA GLY A 109 16.41 5.78 40.12
C GLY A 109 15.69 4.91 39.08
N LYS A 110 14.72 4.09 39.48
CA LYS A 110 13.96 3.23 38.57
C LYS A 110 12.75 3.97 38.03
N CYS A 111 12.49 3.81 36.73
CA CYS A 111 11.32 4.39 36.09
C CYS A 111 10.03 3.73 36.57
N GLU A 112 9.10 4.52 37.10
CA GLU A 112 7.83 4.02 37.65
C GLU A 112 6.88 3.48 36.58
N GLN A 113 7.04 3.92 35.32
CA GLN A 113 6.22 3.46 34.19
C GLN A 113 6.83 2.27 33.43
N SER A 114 8.12 2.00 33.63
CA SER A 114 8.85 0.87 33.06
C SER A 114 10.05 0.54 33.95
N TYR A 115 9.86 -0.38 34.90
CA TYR A 115 10.88 -0.73 35.91
C TYR A 115 12.20 -1.27 35.35
N ASP A 116 12.24 -1.65 34.07
CA ASP A 116 13.45 -2.08 33.37
C ASP A 116 14.33 -0.91 32.92
N MET A 117 13.83 0.33 33.00
CA MET A 117 14.53 1.54 32.61
C MET A 117 15.20 2.23 33.81
N ASP A 118 16.49 2.55 33.62
CA ASP A 118 17.35 3.27 34.57
C ASP A 118 17.63 4.72 34.13
N GLY A 119 17.07 5.10 32.98
CA GLY A 119 17.34 6.36 32.30
C GLY A 119 16.58 6.46 30.98
N VAL A 120 16.86 7.51 30.22
CA VAL A 120 16.23 7.77 28.91
C VAL A 120 17.30 8.17 27.91
N THR A 121 17.45 7.41 26.82
CA THR A 121 18.39 7.71 25.72
C THR A 121 17.74 8.53 24.60
N SER A 122 16.44 8.33 24.37
CA SER A 122 15.69 9.12 23.39
C SER A 122 14.20 9.22 23.71
N ILE A 123 13.54 10.22 23.12
CA ILE A 123 12.08 10.39 23.19
C ILE A 123 11.53 10.55 21.78
N GLU A 124 10.54 9.74 21.41
CA GLU A 124 9.72 10.01 20.22
C GLU A 124 8.49 10.80 20.63
N VAL A 125 8.31 11.97 20.02
CA VAL A 125 7.18 12.87 20.29
C VAL A 125 6.21 12.81 19.12
N TYR A 126 5.00 12.35 19.38
CA TYR A 126 3.92 12.24 18.41
C TYR A 126 2.86 13.30 18.63
N GLY A 127 2.26 13.76 17.53
CA GLY A 127 1.27 14.83 17.57
C GLY A 127 0.99 15.40 16.19
N TYR A 128 0.68 16.69 16.14
CA TYR A 128 0.44 17.43 14.90
C TYR A 128 0.91 18.87 15.03
N ALA A 129 1.43 19.42 13.93
CA ALA A 129 1.66 20.85 13.80
C ALA A 129 0.31 21.56 13.74
N SER A 130 0.01 22.37 14.75
CA SER A 130 -1.12 23.27 14.72
C SER A 130 -0.87 24.27 13.60
N SER A 131 -1.55 24.11 12.47
CA SER A 131 -1.57 25.14 11.42
C SER A 131 -1.86 26.48 12.09
N ALA A 132 -1.02 27.49 11.86
CA ALA A 132 -1.29 28.84 12.34
C ALA A 132 -2.76 29.14 12.07
N PRO A 133 -3.54 29.59 13.07
CA PRO A 133 -4.97 29.75 12.92
C PRO A 133 -5.24 30.54 11.65
N ALA A 134 -5.79 29.86 10.63
CA ALA A 134 -6.05 30.50 9.37
C ALA A 134 -7.00 31.66 9.67
N GLY A 135 -6.50 32.89 9.49
CA GLY A 135 -7.30 34.07 9.77
C GLY A 135 -8.57 34.00 8.92
N TYR A 136 -9.73 33.95 9.56
CA TYR A 136 -10.98 33.95 8.81
C TYR A 136 -11.27 35.38 8.37
N THR A 137 -11.60 35.55 7.08
CA THR A 137 -12.18 36.78 6.58
C THR A 137 -13.69 36.60 6.48
N VAL A 138 -14.45 37.48 7.11
CA VAL A 138 -15.90 37.57 6.86
C VAL A 138 -16.12 38.73 5.89
N SER A 139 -16.75 38.44 4.75
CA SER A 139 -17.10 39.43 3.75
C SER A 139 -18.55 39.23 3.27
N LEU A 140 -19.15 40.29 2.76
CA LEU A 140 -20.40 40.20 2.02
C LEU A 140 -20.10 39.93 0.55
N LYS A 141 -20.91 39.11 -0.10
CA LYS A 141 -20.83 38.92 -1.55
C LYS A 141 -21.11 40.25 -2.27
N ASP A 142 -20.46 40.45 -3.42
CA ASP A 142 -20.73 41.62 -4.26
C ASP A 142 -22.21 41.77 -4.61
N GLY A 143 -22.71 43.01 -4.54
CA GLY A 143 -24.10 43.34 -4.85
C GLY A 143 -25.11 43.16 -3.70
N VAL A 144 -24.66 42.88 -2.47
CA VAL A 144 -25.54 42.91 -1.29
C VAL A 144 -26.05 44.33 -1.07
N LYS A 145 -27.38 44.50 -1.13
CA LYS A 145 -28.04 45.78 -0.77
C LYS A 145 -27.88 46.06 0.72
N ASP A 146 -27.70 47.34 1.06
CA ASP A 146 -27.44 47.81 2.42
C ASP A 146 -26.17 47.17 3.06
N ALA A 147 -25.11 46.95 2.28
CA ALA A 147 -23.84 46.40 2.78
C ALA A 147 -23.29 47.21 3.97
N ASP A 148 -23.49 48.52 3.96
CA ASP A 148 -23.14 49.49 5.02
C ASP A 148 -23.90 49.28 6.35
N LYS A 149 -25.00 48.50 6.35
CA LYS A 149 -25.83 48.24 7.54
C LYS A 149 -25.52 46.92 8.24
N TRP A 150 -24.54 46.18 7.73
CA TRP A 150 -24.05 44.96 8.32
C TRP A 150 -22.81 45.23 9.17
N THR A 151 -22.85 44.77 10.41
CA THR A 151 -21.70 44.79 11.31
C THR A 151 -21.45 43.41 11.89
N VAL A 152 -20.20 43.09 12.14
CA VAL A 152 -19.79 41.87 12.83
C VAL A 152 -19.23 42.21 14.20
N LYS A 153 -19.64 41.42 15.21
CA LYS A 153 -19.12 41.47 16.57
C LYS A 153 -18.36 40.16 16.83
N VAL A 154 -17.13 40.26 17.33
CA VAL A 154 -16.30 39.10 17.69
C VAL A 154 -16.15 39.09 19.20
N GLY A 155 -16.65 38.02 19.85
CA GLY A 155 -16.72 37.95 21.30
C GLY A 155 -17.49 39.12 21.92
N GLU A 156 -16.93 39.74 22.96
CA GLU A 156 -17.52 40.92 23.62
C GLU A 156 -17.14 42.26 22.97
N GLY A 157 -16.26 42.25 21.95
CA GLY A 157 -15.72 43.48 21.31
C GLY A 157 -16.77 44.36 20.66
N GLN A 158 -16.44 45.61 20.32
CA GLN A 158 -17.38 46.50 19.61
C GLN A 158 -17.76 45.95 18.23
N ALA A 159 -18.97 46.27 17.76
CA ALA A 159 -19.40 45.90 16.42
C ALA A 159 -18.57 46.68 15.38
N GLN A 160 -18.07 46.00 14.36
CA GLN A 160 -17.24 46.58 13.30
C GLN A 160 -17.91 46.39 11.92
N ALA A 161 -17.65 47.32 11.00
CA ALA A 161 -18.10 47.20 9.61
C ALA A 161 -17.30 46.09 8.88
N LEU A 162 -17.93 45.44 7.90
CA LEU A 162 -17.29 44.43 7.06
C LEU A 162 -16.46 45.08 5.93
N PRO A 163 -15.37 44.43 5.44
CA PRO A 163 -14.85 43.13 5.86
C PRO A 163 -14.03 43.19 7.15
N ILE A 164 -14.01 42.09 7.91
CA ILE A 164 -13.10 41.90 9.06
C ILE A 164 -12.18 40.72 8.75
N GLY A 165 -10.88 40.93 8.90
CA GLY A 165 -9.85 39.89 8.81
C GLY A 165 -9.16 39.64 10.15
N GLY A 166 -8.33 38.59 10.22
CA GLY A 166 -7.49 38.29 11.39
C GLY A 166 -8.22 37.63 12.57
N LEU A 167 -9.39 37.03 12.34
CA LEU A 167 -10.11 36.27 13.37
C LEU A 167 -9.33 34.99 13.69
N LYS A 168 -9.12 34.70 14.98
CA LYS A 168 -8.21 33.63 15.42
C LYS A 168 -8.78 32.23 15.26
N GLY A 169 -10.07 32.08 14.94
CA GLY A 169 -10.57 30.79 14.45
C GLY A 169 -10.45 29.61 15.42
N ASP A 170 -10.22 29.88 16.70
CA ASP A 170 -9.89 28.90 17.74
C ASP A 170 -11.12 28.17 18.30
N GLY A 171 -12.29 28.36 17.66
CA GLY A 171 -13.58 27.81 18.08
C GLY A 171 -14.17 28.43 19.35
N LYS A 172 -13.48 29.38 20.01
CA LYS A 172 -13.96 30.04 21.24
C LYS A 172 -14.57 31.41 20.97
N GLU A 173 -14.20 32.05 19.88
CA GLU A 173 -14.75 33.36 19.50
C GLU A 173 -16.18 33.23 18.93
N THR A 174 -17.17 33.73 19.66
CA THR A 174 -18.53 33.88 19.11
C THR A 174 -18.57 35.04 18.12
N VAL A 175 -18.85 34.75 16.84
CA VAL A 175 -19.05 35.77 15.80
C VAL A 175 -20.54 36.05 15.63
N THR A 176 -20.95 37.30 15.86
CA THR A 176 -22.35 37.73 15.70
C THR A 176 -22.48 38.70 14.53
N LEU A 177 -23.30 38.35 13.54
CA LEU A 177 -23.72 39.25 12.48
C LEU A 177 -24.94 40.07 12.92
N GLN A 178 -24.84 41.40 12.86
CA GLN A 178 -25.94 42.31 13.11
C GLN A 178 -26.31 43.07 11.84
N TYR A 179 -27.60 43.13 11.53
CA TYR A 179 -28.15 43.89 10.41
C TYR A 179 -29.15 44.93 10.93
N THR A 180 -28.94 46.19 10.58
CA THR A 180 -29.76 47.31 11.06
C THR A 180 -30.77 47.83 10.02
N GLY A 181 -30.88 47.18 8.86
CA GLY A 181 -31.81 47.57 7.80
C GLY A 181 -33.22 46.99 7.93
N ARG A 182 -34.12 47.42 7.02
CA ARG A 182 -35.55 47.02 7.02
C ARG A 182 -35.85 45.76 6.18
N LEU A 183 -34.91 45.27 5.39
CA LEU A 183 -35.12 44.16 4.46
C LEU A 183 -34.85 42.79 5.12
N LYS A 184 -35.52 41.73 4.63
CA LYS A 184 -35.28 40.35 5.07
C LYS A 184 -34.09 39.77 4.30
N VAL A 185 -33.09 39.30 5.04
CA VAL A 185 -31.89 38.66 4.49
C VAL A 185 -32.22 37.21 4.13
N LYS A 186 -31.89 36.80 2.90
CA LYS A 186 -32.26 35.47 2.36
C LYS A 186 -31.19 34.38 2.56
N GLY A 187 -29.99 34.74 3.03
CA GLY A 187 -28.92 33.80 3.37
C GLY A 187 -27.60 34.54 3.59
N VAL A 188 -26.75 33.99 4.46
CA VAL A 188 -25.35 34.38 4.63
C VAL A 188 -24.53 33.11 4.38
N THR A 189 -23.49 33.21 3.56
CA THR A 189 -22.56 32.11 3.29
C THR A 189 -21.20 32.55 3.81
N ALA A 190 -20.64 31.82 4.76
CA ALA A 190 -19.25 31.96 5.14
C ALA A 190 -18.42 31.00 4.28
N THR A 191 -17.31 31.49 3.74
CA THR A 191 -16.29 30.70 3.05
C THR A 191 -14.98 30.94 3.78
N SER A 192 -14.29 29.88 4.18
CA SER A 192 -12.92 30.01 4.67
C SER A 192 -11.98 30.02 3.46
N ASP A 193 -11.05 30.97 3.40
CA ASP A 193 -9.93 30.93 2.46
C ASP A 193 -8.84 29.95 2.90
N ALA A 194 -9.01 29.28 4.05
CA ALA A 194 -8.15 28.21 4.49
C ALA A 194 -8.20 27.08 3.45
N ALA A 195 -7.04 26.75 2.87
CA ALA A 195 -6.90 25.52 2.10
C ALA A 195 -7.40 24.36 2.97
N PRO A 196 -8.21 23.44 2.43
CA PRO A 196 -8.59 22.23 3.16
C PRO A 196 -7.32 21.60 3.74
N ALA A 197 -7.36 21.18 5.00
CA ALA A 197 -6.25 20.42 5.57
C ALA A 197 -5.91 19.27 4.62
N ALA A 198 -4.62 19.10 4.32
CA ALA A 198 -4.17 18.02 3.46
C ALA A 198 -4.62 16.70 4.10
N LYS A 199 -5.40 15.92 3.35
CA LYS A 199 -5.82 14.59 3.80
C LYS A 199 -4.58 13.70 3.90
N PRO A 200 -4.47 12.82 4.92
CA PRO A 200 -3.44 11.79 4.92
C PRO A 200 -3.58 10.91 3.67
N ALA A 201 -2.46 10.43 3.12
CA ALA A 201 -2.51 9.54 1.96
C ALA A 201 -2.96 8.13 2.36
N ALA A 202 -3.78 7.50 1.52
CA ALA A 202 -4.09 6.08 1.64
C ALA A 202 -2.83 5.23 1.42
N THR A 203 -2.78 4.02 1.98
CA THR A 203 -1.57 3.18 1.93
C THR A 203 -1.88 1.74 1.50
N VAL A 204 -0.88 1.11 0.88
CA VAL A 204 -0.90 -0.32 0.54
C VAL A 204 -0.31 -1.08 1.74
N THR A 205 -1.09 -1.98 2.34
CA THR A 205 -0.63 -2.82 3.47
C THR A 205 -0.11 -4.17 2.99
N THR A 206 -0.57 -4.65 1.83
CA THR A 206 -0.03 -5.84 1.16
C THR A 206 -0.06 -5.63 -0.35
N ALA A 207 1.09 -5.72 -1.00
CA ALA A 207 1.18 -5.55 -2.44
C ALA A 207 0.49 -6.71 -3.19
N PRO A 208 -0.18 -6.45 -4.32
CA PRO A 208 -0.63 -7.50 -5.23
C PRO A 208 0.56 -8.34 -5.72
N THR A 209 0.35 -9.64 -5.97
CA THR A 209 1.39 -10.54 -6.52
C THR A 209 1.05 -10.93 -7.95
N GLY A 210 2.05 -10.98 -8.83
CA GLY A 210 1.85 -11.34 -10.24
C GLY A 210 1.49 -12.82 -10.43
N ALA A 211 0.62 -13.11 -11.40
CA ALA A 211 0.39 -14.47 -11.85
C ALA A 211 1.65 -15.05 -12.52
N ALA A 212 1.85 -16.37 -12.39
CA ALA A 212 3.04 -17.04 -12.88
C ALA A 212 3.19 -16.98 -14.42
N ILE A 213 2.13 -17.34 -15.16
CA ILE A 213 2.01 -17.20 -16.62
C ILE A 213 0.53 -17.25 -17.02
N VAL A 214 0.12 -16.42 -17.97
CA VAL A 214 -1.29 -16.35 -18.41
C VAL A 214 -1.41 -16.42 -19.93
N GLY A 215 -2.54 -16.94 -20.42
CA GLY A 215 -2.79 -17.05 -21.87
C GLY A 215 -3.38 -15.77 -22.45
N VAL A 216 -2.98 -15.42 -23.68
CA VAL A 216 -3.59 -14.35 -24.48
C VAL A 216 -5.11 -14.53 -24.55
N GLY A 217 -5.87 -13.46 -24.31
CA GLY A 217 -7.33 -13.45 -24.42
C GLY A 217 -8.08 -14.27 -23.35
N LYS A 218 -7.40 -14.84 -22.35
CA LYS A 218 -8.04 -15.64 -21.29
C LYS A 218 -8.59 -14.73 -20.18
N SER A 219 -9.62 -15.20 -19.46
CA SER A 219 -10.22 -14.47 -18.33
C SER A 219 -9.40 -14.54 -17.05
N THR A 220 -8.23 -15.17 -17.07
CA THR A 220 -7.34 -15.29 -15.92
C THR A 220 -6.87 -13.91 -15.46
N GLU A 221 -6.92 -13.68 -14.15
CA GLU A 221 -6.42 -12.45 -13.52
C GLU A 221 -4.90 -12.37 -13.66
N LEU A 222 -4.38 -11.16 -13.90
CA LEU A 222 -2.94 -10.92 -14.06
C LEU A 222 -2.21 -10.82 -12.72
N VAL A 223 -2.92 -10.42 -11.67
CA VAL A 223 -2.38 -10.24 -10.31
C VAL A 223 -3.39 -10.78 -9.30
N SER A 224 -2.92 -11.25 -8.16
CA SER A 224 -3.76 -11.50 -6.99
C SER A 224 -4.29 -10.19 -6.41
N ASP A 225 -5.30 -10.27 -5.55
CA ASP A 225 -5.66 -9.12 -4.72
C ASP A 225 -4.49 -8.67 -3.83
N GLY A 226 -4.47 -7.37 -3.54
CA GLY A 226 -3.65 -6.78 -2.48
C GLY A 226 -4.51 -6.34 -1.30
N ALA A 227 -3.89 -5.71 -0.31
CA ALA A 227 -4.59 -5.11 0.83
C ALA A 227 -4.21 -3.63 0.98
N THR A 228 -5.16 -2.83 1.46
CA THR A 228 -5.01 -1.38 1.64
C THR A 228 -5.51 -0.94 3.00
N ASP A 229 -5.02 0.21 3.44
CA ASP A 229 -5.64 1.00 4.49
C ASP A 229 -6.28 2.25 3.87
N SER A 230 -7.55 2.45 4.19
CA SER A 230 -8.30 3.68 3.91
C SER A 230 -8.43 4.08 2.43
N GLY A 231 -8.74 3.11 1.57
CA GLY A 231 -9.01 3.34 0.16
C GLY A 231 -9.33 2.08 -0.64
N THR A 232 -9.22 2.17 -1.96
CA THR A 232 -9.45 1.06 -2.90
C THR A 232 -8.25 0.90 -3.83
N LEU A 233 -7.76 -0.32 -3.99
CA LEU A 233 -6.71 -0.62 -4.98
C LEU A 233 -7.22 -0.36 -6.39
N MET A 234 -6.41 0.34 -7.16
CA MET A 234 -6.66 0.69 -8.55
C MET A 234 -5.51 0.14 -9.39
N TYR A 235 -5.82 -0.38 -10.57
CA TYR A 235 -4.88 -1.06 -11.45
C TYR A 235 -4.88 -0.46 -12.86
N ALA A 236 -3.70 -0.45 -13.49
CA ALA A 236 -3.54 -0.18 -14.92
C ALA A 236 -2.54 -1.16 -15.52
N VAL A 237 -2.78 -1.58 -16.77
CA VAL A 237 -1.90 -2.50 -17.50
C VAL A 237 -1.18 -1.76 -18.61
N THR A 238 0.14 -1.92 -18.68
CA THR A 238 0.97 -1.39 -19.78
C THR A 238 1.79 -2.51 -20.42
N THR A 239 2.27 -2.28 -21.65
CA THR A 239 3.17 -3.20 -22.38
C THR A 239 4.65 -2.82 -22.25
N THR A 240 4.94 -1.68 -21.60
CA THR A 240 6.29 -1.23 -21.28
C THR A 240 6.43 -1.03 -19.77
N ASN A 241 7.63 -1.27 -19.24
CA ASN A 241 7.96 -1.01 -17.85
C ASN A 241 8.23 0.48 -17.61
N THR A 242 7.21 1.32 -17.81
CA THR A 242 7.31 2.77 -17.61
C THR A 242 6.17 3.22 -16.72
N LYS A 243 6.52 3.81 -15.56
CA LYS A 243 5.55 4.29 -14.57
C LYS A 243 4.58 5.29 -15.21
N PRO A 244 3.26 5.09 -15.13
CA PRO A 244 2.30 6.07 -15.60
C PRO A 244 2.48 7.42 -14.90
N ALA A 245 2.44 8.50 -15.67
CA ALA A 245 2.60 9.86 -15.13
C ALA A 245 1.36 10.38 -14.39
N SER A 246 0.23 9.68 -14.49
CA SER A 246 -1.04 10.04 -13.85
C SER A 246 -1.90 8.80 -13.59
N THR A 247 -2.96 8.97 -12.81
CA THR A 247 -3.95 7.93 -12.49
C THR A 247 -5.03 7.75 -13.57
N VAL A 248 -4.92 8.45 -14.71
CA VAL A 248 -5.84 8.28 -15.84
C VAL A 248 -5.68 6.88 -16.43
N GLY A 249 -6.80 6.16 -16.57
CA GLY A 249 -6.83 4.80 -17.13
C GLY A 249 -6.74 3.68 -16.09
N PHE A 250 -6.61 4.01 -14.81
CA PHE A 250 -6.69 3.03 -13.73
C PHE A 250 -8.15 2.63 -13.43
N SER A 251 -8.36 1.37 -13.04
CA SER A 251 -9.66 0.80 -12.66
C SER A 251 -9.56 0.05 -11.34
N ASP A 252 -10.65 0.00 -10.58
CA ASP A 252 -10.80 -0.82 -9.35
C ASP A 252 -10.98 -2.33 -9.62
N LYS A 253 -10.97 -2.74 -10.89
CA LYS A 253 -11.11 -4.14 -11.29
C LYS A 253 -9.73 -4.75 -11.44
N VAL A 254 -9.55 -5.93 -10.85
CA VAL A 254 -8.37 -6.76 -11.09
C VAL A 254 -8.26 -7.01 -12.61
N PRO A 255 -7.13 -6.64 -13.24
CA PRO A 255 -6.98 -6.79 -14.67
C PRO A 255 -6.87 -8.26 -15.05
N THR A 256 -7.46 -8.63 -16.18
CA THR A 256 -7.37 -9.99 -16.75
C THR A 256 -6.62 -9.97 -18.07
N ALA A 257 -6.14 -11.14 -18.51
CA ALA A 257 -5.47 -11.30 -19.80
C ALA A 257 -6.43 -11.16 -21.01
N GLN A 258 -7.73 -10.91 -20.78
CA GLN A 258 -8.77 -10.96 -21.81
C GLN A 258 -8.58 -9.90 -22.90
N THR A 259 -8.01 -8.75 -22.55
CA THR A 259 -7.75 -7.65 -23.49
C THR A 259 -6.33 -7.68 -24.06
N ILE A 260 -5.48 -8.61 -23.61
CA ILE A 260 -4.13 -8.77 -24.12
C ILE A 260 -4.20 -9.58 -25.42
N THR A 261 -3.63 -9.03 -26.49
CA THR A 261 -3.73 -9.60 -27.85
C THR A 261 -2.42 -10.17 -28.39
N ALA A 262 -1.33 -10.06 -27.62
CA ALA A 262 -0.01 -10.54 -28.03
C ALA A 262 0.73 -11.11 -26.81
N SER A 263 1.52 -12.14 -27.04
CA SER A 263 2.41 -12.71 -26.02
C SER A 263 3.60 -11.79 -25.72
N GLY A 264 4.23 -11.99 -24.57
CA GLY A 264 5.33 -11.18 -24.08
C GLY A 264 5.22 -10.91 -22.58
N LYS A 265 5.60 -9.70 -22.17
CA LYS A 265 5.43 -9.23 -20.79
C LYS A 265 4.43 -8.09 -20.75
N VAL A 266 3.58 -8.09 -19.75
CA VAL A 266 2.76 -6.93 -19.37
C VAL A 266 3.13 -6.49 -17.97
N TYR A 267 2.84 -5.23 -17.68
CA TYR A 267 3.22 -4.55 -16.45
C TYR A 267 1.97 -4.03 -15.79
N VAL A 268 1.67 -4.53 -14.59
CA VAL A 268 0.53 -4.09 -13.80
C VAL A 268 1.00 -3.06 -12.79
N TRP A 269 0.52 -1.82 -12.97
CA TRP A 269 0.72 -0.71 -12.06
C TRP A 269 -0.46 -0.60 -11.13
N TYR A 270 -0.21 -0.19 -9.89
CA TYR A 270 -1.26 0.00 -8.91
C TYR A 270 -1.04 1.24 -8.04
N TYR A 271 -2.13 1.75 -7.48
CA TYR A 271 -2.15 2.76 -6.42
C TYR A 271 -3.43 2.58 -5.59
N VAL A 272 -3.54 3.29 -4.47
CA VAL A 272 -4.75 3.31 -3.64
C VAL A 272 -5.49 4.62 -3.86
N LYS A 273 -6.72 4.53 -4.37
CA LYS A 273 -7.62 5.68 -4.41
C LYS A 273 -8.15 5.93 -2.99
N GLY A 274 -7.86 7.11 -2.46
CA GLY A 274 -8.25 7.47 -1.10
C GLY A 274 -9.77 7.61 -0.95
N ASP A 275 -10.26 7.42 0.27
CA ASP A 275 -11.66 7.65 0.61
C ASP A 275 -12.00 9.14 0.84
N ASP A 276 -13.17 9.44 1.41
CA ASP A 276 -13.59 10.82 1.69
C ASP A 276 -12.69 11.54 2.71
N THR A 277 -11.88 10.81 3.47
CA THR A 277 -10.98 11.32 4.51
C THR A 277 -9.49 11.21 4.16
N HIS A 278 -9.13 10.46 3.13
CA HIS A 278 -7.75 10.27 2.66
C HIS A 278 -7.52 10.85 1.26
N SER A 279 -6.27 11.17 0.92
CA SER A 279 -5.86 11.43 -0.46
C SER A 279 -5.43 10.13 -1.13
N ASP A 280 -5.39 10.13 -2.46
CA ASP A 280 -4.81 9.03 -3.23
C ASP A 280 -3.34 8.78 -2.81
N SER A 281 -2.93 7.52 -2.80
CA SER A 281 -1.52 7.17 -2.67
C SER A 281 -0.75 7.52 -3.94
N GLU A 282 0.57 7.55 -3.85
CA GLU A 282 1.39 7.53 -5.07
C GLU A 282 1.22 6.20 -5.82
N ILE A 283 1.37 6.24 -7.14
CA ILE A 283 1.50 5.04 -7.97
C ILE A 283 2.76 4.30 -7.53
N ALA A 284 2.67 2.97 -7.39
CA ALA A 284 3.78 2.10 -7.01
C ALA A 284 5.06 2.42 -7.79
N ALA A 285 6.21 2.37 -7.10
CA ALA A 285 7.50 2.68 -7.70
C ALA A 285 7.94 1.64 -8.74
N THR A 286 7.49 0.39 -8.57
CA THR A 286 7.77 -0.75 -9.45
C THR A 286 6.46 -1.37 -9.93
N ALA A 287 6.41 -1.75 -11.21
CA ALA A 287 5.32 -2.56 -11.73
C ALA A 287 5.46 -4.02 -11.31
N ILE A 288 4.34 -4.73 -11.31
CA ILE A 288 4.31 -6.20 -11.27
C ILE A 288 4.47 -6.70 -12.70
N GLU A 289 5.52 -7.47 -12.96
CA GLU A 289 5.72 -8.11 -14.25
C GLU A 289 4.90 -9.39 -14.35
N VAL A 290 4.12 -9.53 -15.42
CA VAL A 290 3.31 -10.73 -15.67
C VAL A 290 3.61 -11.23 -17.08
N PRO A 291 4.13 -12.46 -17.24
CA PRO A 291 4.35 -13.03 -18.55
C PRO A 291 3.04 -13.56 -19.16
N VAL A 292 2.84 -13.26 -20.45
CA VAL A 292 1.67 -13.64 -21.23
C VAL A 292 2.11 -14.50 -22.42
N ALA A 293 1.56 -15.70 -22.58
CA ALA A 293 1.87 -16.63 -23.65
C ALA A 293 0.70 -16.80 -24.64
N ASP A 294 0.99 -17.16 -25.89
CA ASP A 294 -0.04 -17.33 -26.93
C ASP A 294 -0.94 -18.53 -26.61
N ILE A 295 -0.32 -19.62 -26.15
CA ILE A 295 -1.01 -20.81 -25.68
C ILE A 295 -0.54 -21.11 -24.27
N VAL A 296 -1.48 -21.30 -23.34
CA VAL A 296 -1.18 -21.77 -21.98
C VAL A 296 -1.98 -23.04 -21.75
N TRP A 297 -1.24 -24.11 -21.45
CA TRP A 297 -1.79 -25.35 -20.97
C TRP A 297 -1.77 -25.31 -19.46
N ASP A 298 -2.96 -25.21 -18.89
CA ASP A 298 -3.19 -25.47 -17.48
C ASP A 298 -3.22 -26.99 -17.29
N ALA A 299 -2.19 -27.53 -16.64
CA ALA A 299 -2.03 -28.97 -16.48
C ALA A 299 -3.21 -29.58 -15.73
N THR A 300 -3.81 -28.85 -14.78
CA THR A 300 -4.98 -29.34 -14.05
C THR A 300 -6.18 -29.52 -14.98
N ASN A 301 -6.36 -28.68 -16.00
CA ASN A 301 -7.48 -28.76 -16.93
C ASN A 301 -7.22 -29.74 -18.09
N VAL A 302 -5.99 -29.79 -18.60
CA VAL A 302 -5.61 -30.70 -19.69
C VAL A 302 -5.71 -32.16 -19.23
N PHE A 303 -5.30 -32.45 -17.98
CA PHE A 303 -5.29 -33.83 -17.47
C PHE A 303 -6.58 -34.22 -16.70
N ASN A 304 -7.40 -33.27 -16.22
CA ASN A 304 -8.71 -33.59 -15.60
C ASN A 304 -9.90 -33.63 -16.57
N SER A 305 -9.79 -33.04 -17.77
CA SER A 305 -10.82 -33.20 -18.82
C SER A 305 -10.85 -34.61 -19.44
N ALA A 306 -10.08 -35.53 -18.84
CA ALA A 306 -9.84 -36.92 -19.18
C ALA A 306 -11.03 -37.89 -19.08
N HIS A 307 -12.27 -37.42 -19.29
CA HIS A 307 -13.30 -38.31 -19.85
C HIS A 307 -12.93 -38.82 -21.27
N GLN A 308 -11.84 -38.31 -21.88
CA GLN A 308 -11.23 -38.89 -23.07
C GLN A 308 -10.15 -39.97 -22.79
N PHE A 309 -9.68 -40.13 -21.55
CA PHE A 309 -8.68 -41.15 -21.19
C PHE A 309 -9.24 -42.29 -20.33
N ASP A 310 -10.54 -42.26 -19.97
CA ASP A 310 -11.21 -43.36 -19.25
C ASP A 310 -11.16 -44.71 -20.01
N ASP A 311 -10.91 -44.68 -21.32
CA ASP A 311 -10.78 -45.87 -22.19
C ASP A 311 -9.32 -46.13 -22.64
N LEU A 312 -8.37 -45.33 -22.15
CA LEU A 312 -6.96 -45.44 -22.48
C LEU A 312 -6.25 -46.18 -21.35
N SER A 313 -5.54 -47.26 -21.72
CA SER A 313 -4.57 -47.91 -20.85
C SER A 313 -3.68 -46.84 -20.20
N PRO A 314 -3.26 -46.98 -18.93
CA PRO A 314 -2.37 -46.02 -18.25
C PRO A 314 -1.00 -45.81 -18.93
N TRP A 315 -0.78 -46.45 -20.08
CA TRP A 315 0.42 -46.43 -20.90
C TRP A 315 0.03 -45.96 -22.30
N HIS A 316 0.27 -44.69 -22.61
CA HIS A 316 0.04 -44.13 -23.95
C HIS A 316 1.37 -43.68 -24.54
N THR A 317 1.72 -44.23 -25.70
CA THR A 317 2.92 -43.86 -26.47
C THR A 317 2.61 -42.91 -27.63
N ASP A 318 1.33 -42.75 -28.00
CA ASP A 318 0.99 -41.85 -29.11
C ASP A 318 1.18 -40.37 -28.74
N PRO A 319 1.52 -39.51 -29.72
CA PRO A 319 1.67 -38.08 -29.50
C PRO A 319 0.41 -37.39 -28.97
N LEU A 320 0.57 -36.57 -27.93
CA LEU A 320 -0.50 -35.72 -27.40
C LEU A 320 -0.68 -34.49 -28.28
N ASN A 321 -1.89 -34.22 -28.75
CA ASN A 321 -2.20 -33.05 -29.57
C ASN A 321 -3.24 -32.17 -28.87
N TYR A 322 -2.87 -30.92 -28.55
CA TYR A 322 -3.79 -29.97 -27.93
C TYR A 322 -3.54 -28.55 -28.45
N GLU A 323 -4.61 -27.84 -28.83
CA GLU A 323 -4.54 -26.53 -29.48
C GLU A 323 -3.53 -26.44 -30.66
N GLY A 324 -3.31 -27.55 -31.38
CA GLY A 324 -2.39 -27.64 -32.51
C GLY A 324 -0.92 -27.82 -32.14
N ILE A 325 -0.58 -27.85 -30.85
CA ILE A 325 0.74 -28.28 -30.36
C ILE A 325 0.73 -29.80 -30.22
N THR A 326 1.78 -30.45 -30.73
CA THR A 326 2.01 -31.88 -30.57
C THR A 326 3.14 -32.11 -29.58
N ILE A 327 2.96 -32.99 -28.60
CA ILE A 327 4.06 -33.56 -27.82
C ILE A 327 4.29 -34.99 -28.29
N SER A 328 5.50 -35.32 -28.71
CA SER A 328 5.89 -36.68 -29.11
C SER A 328 7.12 -37.13 -28.36
N PHE A 329 7.25 -38.43 -28.16
CA PHE A 329 8.45 -39.04 -27.57
C PHE A 329 9.22 -39.83 -28.62
N SER A 330 10.53 -39.97 -28.44
CA SER A 330 11.37 -40.80 -29.30
C SER A 330 11.52 -42.24 -28.83
N GLY A 331 10.96 -42.56 -27.65
CA GLY A 331 11.08 -43.84 -26.95
C GLY A 331 9.81 -44.67 -26.95
N ASP A 332 9.95 -46.00 -26.95
CA ASP A 332 8.81 -46.92 -26.82
C ASP A 332 8.29 -47.00 -25.37
N ASP A 333 9.14 -46.65 -24.38
CA ASP A 333 8.80 -46.67 -22.95
C ASP A 333 8.46 -45.28 -22.39
N SER A 334 8.46 -44.26 -23.25
CA SER A 334 8.04 -42.92 -22.86
C SER A 334 6.53 -42.81 -22.73
N MET A 335 6.04 -42.19 -21.65
CA MET A 335 4.61 -42.22 -21.32
C MET A 335 4.12 -40.92 -20.69
N PHE A 336 2.83 -40.66 -20.89
CA PHE A 336 2.04 -39.71 -20.10
C PHE A 336 1.21 -40.47 -19.08
N VAL A 337 1.45 -40.25 -17.79
CA VAL A 337 0.64 -40.85 -16.72
C VAL A 337 -0.11 -39.76 -15.97
N PRO A 338 -1.40 -39.52 -16.28
CA PRO A 338 -2.25 -38.71 -15.41
C PRO A 338 -2.51 -39.48 -14.11
N TYR A 339 -1.74 -39.20 -13.07
CA TYR A 339 -1.84 -39.94 -11.81
C TYR A 339 -2.99 -39.40 -10.93
N GLY A 340 -4.24 -39.74 -11.27
CA GLY A 340 -5.44 -39.28 -10.54
C GLY A 340 -5.65 -39.88 -9.15
N GLY A 341 -4.75 -40.71 -8.64
CA GLY A 341 -4.94 -41.47 -7.40
C GLY A 341 -4.81 -40.67 -6.10
N MET A 342 -4.18 -39.49 -6.13
CA MET A 342 -3.90 -38.67 -4.94
C MET A 342 -4.45 -37.24 -4.99
N GLY A 343 -5.26 -36.90 -5.99
CA GLY A 343 -5.86 -35.56 -6.12
C GLY A 343 -4.95 -34.49 -6.73
N GLU A 344 -3.78 -34.88 -7.25
CA GLU A 344 -2.81 -33.99 -7.90
C GLU A 344 -2.63 -34.41 -9.37
N SER A 345 -2.69 -33.45 -10.30
CA SER A 345 -2.49 -33.70 -11.73
C SER A 345 -0.99 -33.77 -12.03
N MET A 346 -0.43 -34.97 -12.01
CA MET A 346 0.97 -35.18 -12.38
C MET A 346 1.14 -35.27 -13.89
N LEU A 347 2.17 -34.60 -14.42
CA LEU A 347 2.72 -34.91 -15.74
C LEU A 347 4.04 -35.66 -15.54
N LEU A 348 3.95 -36.99 -15.53
CA LEU A 348 5.16 -37.80 -15.59
C LEU A 348 5.61 -37.89 -17.04
N CYS A 349 6.81 -37.37 -17.34
CA CYS A 349 7.49 -37.60 -18.62
C CYS A 349 8.65 -38.56 -18.31
N TYR A 350 8.41 -39.85 -18.48
CA TYR A 350 9.44 -40.87 -18.37
C TYR A 350 10.15 -41.03 -19.71
N GLY A 351 11.48 -41.16 -19.69
CA GLY A 351 12.24 -41.62 -20.84
C GLY A 351 13.48 -42.38 -20.40
N GLU A 352 13.81 -43.48 -21.09
CA GLU A 352 15.09 -44.18 -20.90
C GLU A 352 16.28 -43.32 -21.36
N GLU A 353 17.50 -43.72 -20.99
CA GLU A 353 18.71 -43.02 -21.40
C GLU A 353 18.81 -42.92 -22.93
N GLY A 354 18.79 -41.69 -23.46
CA GLY A 354 18.80 -41.43 -24.91
C GLY A 354 17.42 -41.20 -25.54
N GLU A 355 16.34 -41.29 -24.78
CA GLU A 355 15.01 -40.86 -25.20
C GLU A 355 14.85 -39.35 -25.08
N SER A 356 13.95 -38.77 -25.86
CA SER A 356 13.71 -37.34 -25.92
C SER A 356 12.23 -37.06 -26.08
N PHE A 357 11.78 -35.89 -25.61
CA PHE A 357 10.43 -35.41 -25.88
C PHE A 357 10.48 -34.15 -26.71
N THR A 358 9.60 -34.07 -27.70
CA THR A 358 9.58 -33.00 -28.70
C THR A 358 8.23 -32.31 -28.68
N PHE A 359 8.25 -31.00 -28.48
CA PHE A 359 7.12 -30.14 -28.78
C PHE A 359 7.17 -29.76 -30.26
N THR A 360 6.06 -29.89 -30.97
CA THR A 360 5.88 -29.40 -32.34
C THR A 360 4.86 -28.28 -32.33
N ALA A 361 5.21 -27.14 -32.93
CA ALA A 361 4.38 -25.94 -32.95
C ALA A 361 3.18 -26.12 -33.88
N PRO A 362 2.10 -25.34 -33.69
CA PRO A 362 1.00 -25.30 -34.63
C PRO A 362 1.48 -24.94 -36.04
N SER A 363 0.78 -25.47 -37.05
CA SER A 363 1.13 -25.21 -38.45
C SER A 363 1.23 -23.70 -38.75
N GLY A 364 2.34 -23.29 -39.36
CA GLY A 364 2.60 -21.88 -39.68
C GLY A 364 2.99 -21.01 -38.48
N LYS A 365 3.36 -21.62 -37.34
CA LYS A 365 3.89 -20.94 -36.16
C LYS A 365 5.23 -21.56 -35.76
N LYS A 366 5.99 -20.83 -34.95
CA LYS A 366 7.27 -21.28 -34.38
C LYS A 366 7.34 -20.95 -32.90
N PHE A 367 7.84 -21.86 -32.08
CA PHE A 367 8.17 -21.58 -30.69
C PHE A 367 9.33 -20.58 -30.65
N CYS A 368 9.13 -19.47 -29.95
CA CYS A 368 10.21 -18.56 -29.56
C CYS A 368 10.60 -18.72 -28.08
N LYS A 369 9.68 -19.26 -27.27
CA LYS A 369 9.91 -19.61 -25.87
C LYS A 369 8.94 -20.70 -25.42
N ILE A 370 9.39 -21.59 -24.54
CA ILE A 370 8.55 -22.54 -23.80
C ILE A 370 8.88 -22.36 -22.33
N GLU A 371 7.85 -22.23 -21.49
CA GLU A 371 7.99 -21.99 -20.06
C GLU A 371 7.14 -22.99 -19.30
N ILE A 372 7.78 -23.84 -18.51
CA ILE A 372 7.14 -24.86 -17.69
C ILE A 372 7.25 -24.37 -16.24
N ASN A 373 6.11 -24.22 -15.57
CA ASN A 373 6.05 -23.85 -14.15
C ASN A 373 5.62 -25.06 -13.33
N ASP A 374 6.50 -25.51 -12.45
CA ASP A 374 6.28 -26.61 -11.52
C ASP A 374 6.42 -26.13 -10.07
N ASN A 375 5.64 -26.72 -9.17
CA ASN A 375 5.75 -26.54 -7.72
C ASN A 375 6.50 -27.69 -7.03
N SER A 376 6.99 -28.69 -7.78
CA SER A 376 7.69 -29.85 -7.24
C SER A 376 9.21 -29.68 -7.21
N ASP A 377 9.88 -30.37 -6.29
CA ASP A 377 11.34 -30.47 -6.22
C ASP A 377 11.87 -31.27 -7.42
N VAL A 378 11.99 -30.64 -8.60
CA VAL A 378 12.49 -31.32 -9.79
C VAL A 378 14.01 -31.30 -9.82
N VAL A 379 14.61 -32.46 -10.06
CA VAL A 379 16.03 -32.59 -10.39
C VAL A 379 16.13 -32.87 -11.90
N PHE A 380 16.60 -31.90 -12.68
CA PHE A 380 17.05 -32.14 -14.05
C PHE A 380 18.53 -32.55 -14.01
N ASP A 381 18.86 -33.74 -14.50
CA ASP A 381 20.25 -34.14 -14.76
C ASP A 381 20.74 -33.46 -16.06
N GLU A 382 22.00 -33.03 -16.04
CA GLU A 382 22.68 -32.15 -16.99
C GLU A 382 22.62 -32.69 -18.43
N TYR A 383 22.10 -31.92 -19.40
CA TYR A 383 22.66 -31.77 -20.77
C TYR A 383 21.89 -30.69 -21.55
N GLY A 384 22.17 -29.41 -21.26
CA GLY A 384 21.73 -28.24 -22.03
C GLY A 384 21.85 -26.94 -21.22
N ASP A 385 22.02 -25.79 -21.89
CA ASP A 385 22.11 -24.44 -21.28
C ASP A 385 20.78 -24.00 -20.61
N TRP A 386 20.39 -24.69 -19.54
CA TRP A 386 19.22 -24.37 -18.72
C TRP A 386 19.66 -23.70 -17.42
N THR A 387 18.93 -22.66 -17.03
CA THR A 387 19.07 -22.03 -15.70
C THR A 387 17.87 -22.39 -14.85
N SER A 388 18.08 -23.13 -13.77
CA SER A 388 17.06 -23.35 -12.74
C SER A 388 17.24 -22.33 -11.62
N ASP A 389 16.14 -21.76 -11.13
CA ASP A 389 16.14 -21.00 -9.88
C ASP A 389 15.65 -21.93 -8.77
N GLU A 390 16.49 -22.24 -7.78
CA GLU A 390 16.23 -23.27 -6.75
C GLU A 390 14.98 -22.99 -5.89
N ILE A 391 14.39 -21.79 -6.01
CA ILE A 391 13.27 -21.33 -5.18
C ILE A 391 11.92 -21.39 -5.93
N ASN A 392 11.94 -21.47 -7.26
CA ASN A 392 10.74 -21.65 -8.10
C ASN A 392 11.12 -22.52 -9.30
N HIS A 393 10.64 -23.77 -9.36
CA HIS A 393 11.01 -24.76 -10.38
C HIS A 393 10.43 -24.40 -11.76
N LYS A 394 11.01 -23.36 -12.35
CA LYS A 394 10.65 -22.78 -13.63
C LYS A 394 11.69 -23.17 -14.66
N ILE A 395 11.26 -23.92 -15.67
CA ILE A 395 12.10 -24.42 -16.74
C ILE A 395 11.78 -23.61 -17.99
N VAL A 396 12.79 -22.90 -18.53
CA VAL A 396 12.60 -22.00 -19.67
C VAL A 396 13.47 -22.41 -20.84
N TRP A 397 12.83 -22.85 -21.93
CA TRP A 397 13.50 -22.90 -23.23
C TRP A 397 13.35 -21.55 -23.91
N SER A 398 14.46 -20.97 -24.35
CA SER A 398 14.47 -19.83 -25.26
C SER A 398 15.50 -20.08 -26.36
N GLY A 399 15.08 -19.93 -27.62
CA GLY A 399 15.94 -20.22 -28.76
C GLY A 399 15.51 -19.48 -30.01
N THR A 400 16.22 -19.75 -31.11
CA THR A 400 15.77 -19.26 -32.42
C THR A 400 14.43 -19.91 -32.76
N ALA A 401 13.52 -19.13 -33.35
CA ALA A 401 12.17 -19.57 -33.70
C ALA A 401 12.18 -20.95 -34.40
N ALA A 402 11.60 -21.96 -33.75
CA ALA A 402 11.66 -23.36 -34.19
C ALA A 402 10.26 -23.98 -34.34
N ASN A 403 10.08 -24.79 -35.38
CA ASN A 403 8.85 -25.56 -35.57
C ASN A 403 8.75 -26.75 -34.59
N ALA A 404 9.90 -27.21 -34.09
CA ALA A 404 9.99 -28.29 -33.12
C ALA A 404 11.09 -27.97 -32.11
N VAL A 405 10.82 -28.25 -30.84
CA VAL A 405 11.77 -28.11 -29.73
C VAL A 405 11.86 -29.47 -29.06
N THR A 406 13.01 -30.12 -29.24
CA THR A 406 13.32 -31.39 -28.59
C THR A 406 14.07 -31.11 -27.30
N LEU A 407 13.50 -31.57 -26.20
CA LEU A 407 14.15 -31.61 -24.90
C LEU A 407 14.83 -32.98 -24.80
N GLY A 408 16.13 -32.96 -24.45
CA GLY A 408 16.98 -34.16 -24.38
C GLY A 408 16.51 -35.15 -23.33
N THR A 409 17.32 -36.16 -23.02
CA THR A 409 16.98 -37.16 -22.01
C THR A 409 16.66 -36.50 -20.68
N VAL A 410 15.39 -36.52 -20.28
CA VAL A 410 15.00 -35.98 -18.99
C VAL A 410 14.26 -37.03 -18.18
N TYR A 411 14.86 -37.39 -17.05
CA TYR A 411 14.16 -38.07 -15.98
C TYR A 411 13.31 -37.03 -15.23
N THR A 412 12.17 -36.61 -15.81
CA THR A 412 11.33 -35.58 -15.18
C THR A 412 10.22 -36.22 -14.38
N VAL A 413 10.31 -36.11 -13.06
CA VAL A 413 9.17 -36.35 -12.18
C VAL A 413 8.63 -34.99 -11.77
N ALA A 414 7.79 -34.38 -12.61
CA ALA A 414 7.04 -33.17 -12.25
C ALA A 414 5.79 -33.59 -11.49
N ASN A 415 5.91 -33.72 -10.16
CA ASN A 415 4.79 -34.14 -9.32
C ASN A 415 3.70 -33.06 -9.20
N ASN A 416 4.00 -31.80 -9.52
CA ASN A 416 3.07 -30.68 -9.37
C ASN A 416 3.18 -29.67 -10.52
N LEU A 417 3.18 -30.16 -11.76
CA LEU A 417 3.15 -29.30 -12.93
C LEU A 417 1.90 -28.40 -12.85
N ASN A 418 2.11 -27.09 -12.77
CA ASN A 418 1.00 -26.13 -12.76
C ASN A 418 0.58 -25.79 -14.19
N SER A 419 1.56 -25.39 -15.02
CA SER A 419 1.28 -24.90 -16.36
C SER A 419 2.46 -25.01 -17.31
N ILE A 420 2.15 -25.07 -18.60
CA ILE A 420 3.12 -24.90 -19.69
C ILE A 420 2.64 -23.74 -20.58
N GLY A 421 3.46 -22.71 -20.71
CA GLY A 421 3.22 -21.60 -21.64
C GLY A 421 4.08 -21.71 -22.89
N PHE A 422 3.44 -21.59 -24.04
CA PHE A 422 4.07 -21.58 -25.36
C PHE A 422 3.94 -20.20 -25.99
N TYR A 423 5.08 -19.63 -26.32
CA TYR A 423 5.18 -18.34 -26.98
C TYR A 423 5.52 -18.59 -28.43
N LEU A 424 4.68 -18.05 -29.32
CA LEU A 424 4.71 -18.32 -30.74
C LEU A 424 5.07 -17.05 -31.51
N SER A 425 5.93 -17.22 -32.51
CA SER A 425 6.15 -16.23 -33.56
C SER A 425 5.28 -16.55 -34.78
N GLU A 426 4.94 -15.52 -35.54
CA GLU A 426 4.30 -15.65 -36.86
C GLU A 426 5.22 -16.30 -37.91
#